data_AF-A0A945L5D5-F1
#
_entry.id   AF-A0A945L5D5-F1
#
_cell.length_a   1.000
_cell.length_b   1.000
_cell.length_c   1.000
_cell.angle_alpha   90.00
_cell.angle_beta   90.00
_cell.angle_gamma   90.00
#
_symmetry.space_group_name_H-M   'P 1'
#
loop_
_entity.id
_entity.type
_entity.pdbx_description
1 polymer ?
#
loop_
_entity_poly.entity_id
_entity_poly.type
_entity_poly.pdbx_seq_one_letter_code
_entity_poly.pdbx_strand_id
1 'polypeptide(L)'
;MKVLGYCFSIGFVGLVLGMLAGCSAGKIEDERFLLSSEGSGRATAYLESPKIVSFEGKTHVAWLDSPKEGFRIRIRTMDQSSGDWSETWTIGEAQDNHGGPALTIDEEGYLHILFYSHHHPFRYRRSVRPNDASEWLPFEEFGVDLTYPALVCAKDGTLIMVARRSFDKQPWELEMWSKAPGKAWSPQRSLLRSRHGIYSQFAASLAWGPNHETLHLGARIYEMPADEALSPLTTVGYLRSSDGGVTWE
;
A
#
# COMPACT_ATOMS: atom_id res chain seq x y z
N MET A 1 -25.99 29.81 -71.51
CA MET A 1 -27.03 29.95 -70.46
C MET A 1 -28.04 28.81 -70.65
N LYS A 2 -28.18 27.94 -69.64
CA LYS A 2 -29.09 26.78 -69.48
C LYS A 2 -29.01 25.54 -70.41
N VAL A 3 -28.60 24.43 -69.77
CA VAL A 3 -29.11 23.03 -69.71
C VAL A 3 -29.08 22.10 -70.94
N LEU A 4 -28.65 20.85 -70.65
CA LEU A 4 -29.02 19.50 -71.14
C LEU A 4 -27.71 18.69 -71.37
N GLY A 5 -27.54 17.41 -71.05
CA GLY A 5 -28.42 16.32 -70.64
C GLY A 5 -27.77 14.99 -71.10
N TYR A 6 -27.65 14.02 -70.18
CA TYR A 6 -27.53 12.55 -70.34
C TYR A 6 -26.45 11.86 -71.22
N CYS A 7 -25.65 11.03 -70.51
CA CYS A 7 -25.40 9.57 -70.67
C CYS A 7 -24.77 9.00 -71.96
N PHE A 8 -23.67 8.26 -71.83
CA PHE A 8 -23.64 6.78 -71.96
C PHE A 8 -22.28 6.20 -71.50
N SER A 9 -22.34 4.99 -70.94
CA SER A 9 -21.24 4.17 -70.40
C SER A 9 -20.69 3.20 -71.45
N ILE A 10 -19.43 2.76 -71.28
CA ILE A 10 -18.78 1.46 -71.57
C ILE A 10 -17.29 1.71 -71.22
N GLY A 11 -16.50 0.92 -70.50
CA GLY A 11 -16.59 -0.37 -69.85
C GLY A 11 -15.13 -0.81 -69.59
N PHE A 12 -14.85 -1.62 -68.58
CA PHE A 12 -13.82 -2.68 -68.60
C PHE A 12 -13.82 -3.41 -67.26
N VAL A 13 -13.88 -4.74 -67.33
CA VAL A 13 -13.78 -5.66 -66.20
C VAL A 13 -12.29 -5.96 -65.99
N GLY A 14 -11.77 -5.63 -64.81
CA GLY A 14 -10.42 -5.97 -64.37
C GLY A 14 -10.49 -6.83 -63.10
N LEU A 15 -9.99 -8.06 -63.22
CA LEU A 15 -9.87 -9.06 -62.16
C LEU A 15 -8.86 -8.57 -61.09
N VAL A 16 -9.32 -8.29 -59.88
CA VAL A 16 -8.44 -7.96 -58.74
C VAL A 16 -8.10 -9.25 -57.99
N LEU A 17 -6.86 -9.71 -58.11
CA LEU A 17 -6.28 -10.70 -57.21
C LEU A 17 -6.06 -10.04 -55.85
N GLY A 18 -6.88 -10.39 -54.86
CA GLY A 18 -6.68 -9.97 -53.47
C GLY A 18 -5.50 -10.72 -52.84
N MET A 19 -4.42 -10.00 -52.53
CA MET A 19 -3.47 -10.46 -51.52
C MET A 19 -4.14 -10.33 -50.15
N LEU A 20 -4.55 -11.45 -49.58
CA LEU A 20 -4.87 -11.54 -48.15
C LEU A 20 -3.55 -11.40 -47.38
N ALA A 21 -3.18 -10.17 -47.04
CA ALA A 21 -2.22 -9.92 -45.97
C ALA A 21 -2.86 -10.44 -44.68
N GLY A 22 -2.47 -11.64 -44.26
CA GLY A 22 -2.80 -12.15 -42.95
C GLY A 22 -2.27 -11.17 -41.91
N CYS A 23 -3.18 -10.43 -41.26
CA CYS A 23 -2.86 -9.79 -40.00
C CYS A 23 -2.57 -10.92 -39.00
N SER A 24 -1.28 -11.25 -38.86
CA SER A 24 -0.82 -11.92 -37.66
C SER A 24 -1.19 -11.01 -36.50
N ALA A 25 -2.23 -11.39 -35.76
CA ALA A 25 -2.42 -10.88 -34.41
C ALA A 25 -1.19 -11.34 -33.64
N GLY A 26 -0.18 -10.47 -33.57
CA GLY A 26 0.94 -10.66 -32.66
C GLY A 26 0.34 -10.93 -31.30
N LYS A 27 0.61 -12.13 -30.76
CA LYS A 27 0.39 -12.35 -29.33
C LYS A 27 1.22 -11.27 -28.66
N ILE A 28 0.55 -10.31 -28.03
CA ILE A 28 1.19 -9.47 -27.03
C ILE A 28 1.68 -10.48 -25.99
N GLU A 29 2.98 -10.79 -26.02
CA GLU A 29 3.57 -11.53 -24.93
C GLU A 29 3.30 -10.71 -23.68
N ASP A 30 2.77 -11.40 -22.70
CA ASP A 30 2.34 -10.80 -21.47
C ASP A 30 3.61 -10.43 -20.70
N GLU A 31 4.12 -9.21 -20.91
CA GLU A 31 5.31 -8.64 -20.26
C GLU A 31 5.07 -8.39 -18.75
N ARG A 32 4.36 -9.31 -18.09
CA ARG A 32 4.19 -9.33 -16.65
C ARG A 32 5.51 -9.71 -16.01
N PHE A 33 6.03 -8.82 -15.18
CA PHE A 33 7.13 -9.12 -14.29
C PHE A 33 6.64 -9.84 -13.04
N LEU A 34 7.17 -11.04 -12.77
CA LEU A 34 6.91 -11.75 -11.52
C LEU A 34 7.83 -11.22 -10.41
N LEU A 35 7.26 -10.47 -9.46
CA LEU A 35 8.02 -9.93 -8.32
C LEU A 35 8.66 -11.02 -7.45
N SER A 36 7.89 -12.07 -7.13
CA SER A 36 8.32 -13.20 -6.30
C SER A 36 7.48 -14.45 -6.58
N SER A 37 8.12 -15.62 -6.57
CA SER A 37 7.46 -16.93 -6.58
C SER A 37 7.26 -17.53 -5.16
N GLU A 38 7.68 -16.81 -4.12
CA GLU A 38 7.65 -17.24 -2.71
C GLU A 38 6.69 -16.40 -1.86
N GLY A 39 5.82 -15.63 -2.51
CA GLY A 39 4.85 -14.76 -1.85
C GLY A 39 3.99 -15.53 -0.85
N SER A 40 3.84 -14.96 0.35
CA SER A 40 2.86 -15.46 1.32
C SER A 40 1.45 -15.44 0.73
N GLY A 41 0.54 -16.29 1.25
CA GLY A 41 -0.91 -16.16 0.99
C GLY A 41 -1.48 -14.79 1.36
N ARG A 42 -0.70 -13.93 2.04
CA ARG A 42 -1.00 -12.54 2.36
C ARG A 42 0.08 -11.56 1.89
N ALA A 43 0.85 -11.90 0.86
CA ALA A 43 2.01 -11.14 0.37
C ALA A 43 1.72 -9.64 0.19
N THR A 44 0.56 -9.33 -0.37
CA THR A 44 0.07 -7.96 -0.63
C THR A 44 -1.26 -7.67 0.09
N ALA A 45 -1.65 -8.50 1.06
CA ALA A 45 -2.86 -8.29 1.83
C ALA A 45 -2.76 -7.05 2.73
N TYR A 46 -3.90 -6.69 3.35
CA TYR A 46 -4.06 -5.46 4.14
C TYR A 46 -3.83 -4.25 3.23
N LEU A 47 -4.84 -4.00 2.38
CA LEU A 47 -4.83 -2.98 1.34
C LEU A 47 -4.59 -1.58 1.94
N GLU A 48 -4.94 -1.41 3.20
CA GLU A 48 -4.81 -0.18 3.94
C GLU A 48 -3.36 0.12 4.36
N SER A 49 -2.50 -0.91 4.40
CA SER A 49 -1.06 -0.77 4.63
C SER A 49 -0.35 -0.51 3.28
N PRO A 50 0.17 0.72 3.04
CA PRO A 50 0.78 1.06 1.76
C PRO A 50 2.03 0.24 1.50
N LYS A 51 2.20 -0.27 0.28
CA LYS A 51 3.31 -1.17 -0.09
C LYS A 51 4.10 -0.70 -1.29
N ILE A 52 3.63 0.36 -1.93
CA ILE A 52 4.14 0.88 -3.18
C ILE A 52 4.31 2.38 -3.02
N VAL A 53 5.50 2.88 -3.32
CA VAL A 53 5.79 4.31 -3.38
C VAL A 53 6.57 4.60 -4.66
N SER A 54 6.28 5.74 -5.29
CA SER A 54 7.00 6.22 -6.45
C SER A 54 7.65 7.55 -6.14
N PHE A 55 8.91 7.71 -6.50
CA PHE A 55 9.69 8.92 -6.27
C PHE A 55 10.76 9.07 -7.34
N GLU A 56 10.81 10.24 -7.97
CA GLU A 56 11.82 10.63 -8.96
C GLU A 56 12.20 9.52 -9.96
N GLY A 57 11.21 9.02 -10.71
CA GLY A 57 11.43 8.04 -11.77
C GLY A 57 11.65 6.60 -11.29
N LYS A 58 11.50 6.31 -9.99
CA LYS A 58 11.53 4.94 -9.46
C LYS A 58 10.23 4.58 -8.76
N THR A 59 9.92 3.28 -8.76
CA THR A 59 8.81 2.71 -7.98
C THR A 59 9.34 1.61 -7.08
N HIS A 60 9.21 1.77 -5.77
CA HIS A 60 9.56 0.75 -4.78
C HIS A 60 8.33 -0.06 -4.41
N VAL A 61 8.45 -1.39 -4.43
CA VAL A 61 7.37 -2.32 -4.07
C VAL A 61 7.87 -3.26 -2.98
N ALA A 62 7.21 -3.21 -1.82
CA ALA A 62 7.48 -4.10 -0.69
C ALA A 62 6.38 -5.15 -0.52
N TRP A 63 6.75 -6.37 -0.14
CA TRP A 63 5.79 -7.46 0.07
C TRP A 63 6.27 -8.44 1.13
N LEU A 64 5.41 -9.40 1.46
CA LEU A 64 5.72 -10.50 2.37
C LEU A 64 5.89 -11.83 1.62
N ASP A 65 7.10 -12.36 1.66
CA ASP A 65 7.38 -13.76 1.26
C ASP A 65 7.25 -14.71 2.45
N SER A 66 7.06 -15.99 2.15
CA SER A 66 7.11 -17.09 3.13
C SER A 66 7.88 -18.30 2.58
N PRO A 67 9.20 -18.15 2.35
CA PRO A 67 10.07 -19.28 2.02
C PRO A 67 10.19 -20.25 3.22
N LYS A 68 10.94 -21.33 3.07
CA LYS A 68 11.05 -22.40 4.08
C LYS A 68 11.61 -21.92 5.42
N GLU A 69 12.46 -20.90 5.40
CA GLU A 69 13.08 -20.29 6.58
C GLU A 69 12.15 -19.32 7.35
N GLY A 70 10.92 -19.12 6.87
CA GLY A 70 9.90 -18.29 7.51
C GLY A 70 9.59 -17.00 6.77
N PHE A 71 8.77 -16.14 7.38
CA PHE A 71 8.28 -14.93 6.75
C PHE A 71 9.37 -13.88 6.55
N ARG A 72 9.45 -13.30 5.34
CA ARG A 72 10.46 -12.30 4.96
C ARG A 72 9.80 -11.09 4.34
N ILE A 73 10.14 -9.91 4.85
CA ILE A 73 9.79 -8.64 4.24
C ILE A 73 10.79 -8.37 3.13
N ARG A 74 10.30 -8.30 1.90
CA ARG A 74 11.11 -8.06 0.71
C ARG A 74 10.77 -6.73 0.07
N ILE A 75 11.70 -6.22 -0.72
CA ILE A 75 11.48 -5.04 -1.55
C ILE A 75 12.24 -5.15 -2.87
N ARG A 76 11.66 -4.58 -3.92
CA ARG A 76 12.28 -4.35 -5.23
C ARG A 76 11.98 -2.94 -5.71
N THR A 77 12.87 -2.42 -6.56
CA THR A 77 12.73 -1.10 -7.16
C THR A 77 12.68 -1.24 -8.67
N MET A 78 11.67 -0.64 -9.29
CA MET A 78 11.57 -0.50 -10.75
C MET A 78 12.12 0.86 -11.16
N ASP A 79 13.02 0.88 -12.14
CA ASP A 79 13.32 2.10 -12.90
C ASP A 79 12.18 2.34 -13.90
N GLN A 80 11.50 3.49 -13.83
CA GLN A 80 10.33 3.77 -14.66
C GLN A 80 10.70 4.08 -16.11
N SER A 81 11.96 4.44 -16.39
CA SER A 81 12.41 4.78 -17.74
C SER A 81 12.74 3.53 -18.56
N SER A 82 13.37 2.53 -17.94
CA SER A 82 13.70 1.26 -18.61
C SER A 82 12.71 0.13 -18.35
N GLY A 83 11.95 0.21 -17.25
CA GLY A 83 11.10 -0.89 -16.76
C GLY A 83 11.87 -1.97 -16.01
N ASP A 84 13.18 -1.80 -15.82
CA ASP A 84 14.03 -2.79 -15.16
C ASP A 84 13.77 -2.83 -13.66
N TRP A 85 13.75 -4.04 -13.11
CA TRP A 85 13.63 -4.27 -11.67
C TRP A 85 14.98 -4.60 -11.06
N SER A 86 15.24 -4.06 -9.87
CA SER A 86 16.39 -4.43 -9.04
C SER A 86 16.36 -5.91 -8.65
N GLU A 87 17.45 -6.40 -8.06
CA GLU A 87 17.39 -7.62 -7.26
C GLU A 87 16.45 -7.45 -6.04
N THR A 88 16.10 -8.57 -5.41
CA THR A 88 15.24 -8.59 -4.22
C THR A 88 16.06 -8.36 -2.96
N TRP A 89 15.72 -7.32 -2.20
CA TRP A 89 16.35 -7.03 -0.91
C TRP A 89 15.49 -7.50 0.26
N THR A 90 16.14 -8.04 1.30
CA THR A 90 15.47 -8.43 2.55
C THR A 90 15.54 -7.29 3.56
N ILE A 91 14.39 -6.82 4.02
CA ILE A 91 14.30 -5.77 5.04
C ILE A 91 14.40 -6.38 6.45
N GLY A 92 13.79 -7.54 6.62
CA GLY A 92 13.72 -8.25 7.89
C GLY A 92 12.72 -9.39 7.87
N GLU A 93 12.51 -9.97 9.03
CA GLU A 93 11.56 -11.06 9.24
C GLU A 93 10.23 -10.53 9.76
N ALA A 94 9.15 -11.25 9.47
CA ALA A 94 7.84 -11.00 10.07
C ALA A 94 7.48 -12.08 11.09
N GLN A 95 6.61 -11.73 12.05
CA GLN A 95 6.13 -12.71 13.04
C GLN A 95 5.34 -13.83 12.37
N ASP A 96 4.39 -13.46 11.51
CA ASP A 96 3.60 -14.39 10.70
C ASP A 96 3.06 -13.69 9.43
N ASN A 97 2.03 -14.27 8.80
CA ASN A 97 1.40 -13.73 7.60
C ASN A 97 0.60 -12.42 7.82
N HIS A 98 0.49 -11.90 9.04
CA HIS A 98 -0.09 -10.60 9.36
C HIS A 98 0.97 -9.49 9.49
N GLY A 99 2.25 -9.84 9.65
CA GLY A 99 3.35 -8.91 9.90
C GLY A 99 3.91 -8.22 8.65
N GLY A 100 3.13 -8.14 7.56
CA GLY A 100 3.52 -7.54 6.29
C GLY A 100 3.85 -6.04 6.41
N PRO A 101 4.46 -5.45 5.36
CA PRO A 101 5.00 -4.11 5.46
C PRO A 101 3.96 -3.00 5.27
N ALA A 102 4.25 -1.84 5.86
CA ALA A 102 3.77 -0.53 5.42
C ALA A 102 4.97 0.37 5.07
N LEU A 103 4.96 0.93 3.86
CA LEU A 103 6.05 1.69 3.24
C LEU A 103 5.57 3.12 2.93
N THR A 104 6.39 4.10 3.27
CA THR A 104 6.24 5.50 2.85
C THR A 104 7.61 6.07 2.46
N ILE A 105 7.64 7.31 1.97
CA ILE A 105 8.86 8.03 1.58
C ILE A 105 8.73 9.49 2.06
N ASP A 106 9.85 10.09 2.51
CA ASP A 106 9.91 11.52 2.85
C ASP A 106 10.27 12.40 1.64
N GLU A 107 10.25 13.73 1.82
CA GLU A 107 10.54 14.69 0.74
C GLU A 107 11.99 14.63 0.27
N GLU A 108 12.91 14.19 1.14
CA GLU A 108 14.32 13.94 0.80
C GLU A 108 14.54 12.61 0.06
N GLY A 109 13.51 11.77 -0.05
CA GLY A 109 13.53 10.51 -0.77
C GLY A 109 13.93 9.30 0.09
N TYR A 110 14.10 9.42 1.40
CA TYR A 110 14.36 8.27 2.26
C TYR A 110 13.12 7.40 2.42
N LEU A 111 13.31 6.10 2.27
CA LEU A 111 12.25 5.12 2.44
C LEU A 111 12.06 4.81 3.92
N HIS A 112 10.81 4.71 4.35
CA HIS A 112 10.42 4.40 5.72
C HIS A 112 9.50 3.20 5.73
N ILE A 113 9.85 2.16 6.50
CA ILE A 113 9.10 0.91 6.50
C ILE A 113 8.80 0.42 7.92
N LEU A 114 7.55 0.04 8.15
CA LEU A 114 7.06 -0.64 9.34
C LEU A 114 6.70 -2.08 8.99
N PHE A 115 7.04 -3.03 9.86
CA PHE A 115 6.77 -4.45 9.64
C PHE A 115 6.79 -5.23 10.96
N TYR A 116 6.75 -6.57 10.84
CA TYR A 116 6.91 -7.57 11.90
C TYR A 116 5.63 -7.95 12.63
N SER A 117 4.86 -6.97 13.09
CA SER A 117 3.92 -7.21 14.19
C SER A 117 2.66 -8.02 13.85
N HIS A 118 2.29 -8.93 14.77
CA HIS A 118 0.94 -9.46 14.94
C HIS A 118 0.63 -9.65 16.43
N HIS A 119 0.07 -8.62 17.08
CA HIS A 119 0.00 -8.55 18.55
C HIS A 119 1.40 -8.44 19.19
N HIS A 120 2.29 -7.67 18.55
CA HIS A 120 3.67 -7.41 19.01
C HIS A 120 4.03 -5.92 18.87
N PRO A 121 5.21 -5.49 19.33
CA PRO A 121 5.80 -4.23 18.87
C PRO A 121 6.03 -4.22 17.34
N PHE A 122 6.01 -3.05 16.71
CA PHE A 122 6.46 -2.91 15.33
C PHE A 122 7.96 -2.76 15.27
N ARG A 123 8.54 -3.19 14.15
CA ARG A 123 9.91 -2.84 13.75
C ARG A 123 9.85 -1.77 12.67
N TYR A 124 10.65 -0.72 12.85
CA TYR A 124 10.81 0.39 11.93
C TYR A 124 12.22 0.42 11.35
N ARG A 125 12.36 0.63 10.05
CA ARG A 125 13.65 0.97 9.41
C ARG A 125 13.50 2.17 8.48
N ARG A 126 14.60 2.89 8.30
CA ARG A 126 14.80 3.89 7.25
C ARG A 126 15.90 3.44 6.30
N SER A 127 15.78 3.73 5.01
CA SER A 127 16.90 3.52 4.07
C SER A 127 18.13 4.35 4.47
N VAL A 128 19.31 3.86 4.11
CA VAL A 128 20.58 4.58 4.33
C VAL A 128 20.74 5.73 3.33
N ARG A 129 20.22 5.55 2.10
CA ARG A 129 20.29 6.49 0.99
C ARG A 129 18.88 6.85 0.50
N PRO A 130 18.68 8.06 -0.04
CA PRO A 130 17.42 8.42 -0.67
C PRO A 130 17.22 7.63 -1.97
N ASN A 131 15.96 7.30 -2.28
CA ASN A 131 15.49 6.63 -3.48
C ASN A 131 16.25 5.30 -3.78
N ASP A 132 16.62 4.58 -2.72
CA ASP A 132 17.41 3.35 -2.75
C ASP A 132 16.98 2.38 -1.63
N ALA A 133 16.56 1.18 -2.03
CA ALA A 133 16.06 0.13 -1.15
C ALA A 133 17.11 -0.94 -0.80
N SER A 134 18.36 -0.80 -1.25
CA SER A 134 19.40 -1.83 -1.08
C SER A 134 20.01 -1.88 0.32
N GLU A 135 19.91 -0.80 1.11
CA GLU A 135 20.53 -0.73 2.43
C GLU A 135 19.67 0.06 3.43
N TRP A 136 19.59 -0.46 4.66
CA TRP A 136 18.70 0.05 5.70
C TRP A 136 19.42 0.17 7.04
N LEU A 137 19.11 1.22 7.79
CA LEU A 137 19.57 1.36 9.17
C LEU A 137 19.03 0.23 10.06
N PRO A 138 19.69 -0.08 11.19
CA PRO A 138 19.17 -1.00 12.20
C PRO A 138 17.74 -0.64 12.60
N PHE A 139 16.93 -1.65 12.92
CA PHE A 139 15.54 -1.38 13.26
C PHE A 139 15.40 -0.74 14.64
N GLU A 140 14.41 0.13 14.78
CA GLU A 140 13.86 0.58 16.06
C GLU A 140 12.60 -0.23 16.35
N GLU A 141 12.45 -0.69 17.59
CA GLU A 141 11.24 -1.39 18.04
C GLU A 141 10.38 -0.46 18.90
N PHE A 142 9.07 -0.45 18.66
CA PHE A 142 8.15 0.42 19.41
C PHE A 142 6.71 -0.13 19.44
N GLY A 143 5.94 0.36 20.41
CA GLY A 143 4.56 -0.04 20.62
C GLY A 143 4.43 -1.41 21.30
N VAL A 144 3.20 -1.79 21.61
CA VAL A 144 2.87 -3.06 22.28
C VAL A 144 1.58 -3.58 21.68
N ASP A 145 1.48 -4.88 21.45
CA ASP A 145 0.38 -5.60 20.78
C ASP A 145 -0.35 -4.84 19.67
N LEU A 146 0.44 -4.30 18.74
CA LEU A 146 -0.04 -3.61 17.56
C LEU A 146 -0.24 -4.60 16.39
N THR A 147 -1.00 -4.21 15.36
CA THR A 147 -1.13 -4.94 14.09
C THR A 147 -1.68 -4.01 13.00
N TYR A 148 -1.38 -4.30 11.73
CA TYR A 148 -1.93 -3.63 10.55
C TYR A 148 -1.63 -2.11 10.50
N PRO A 149 -0.37 -1.73 10.24
CA PRO A 149 0.01 -0.33 10.19
C PRO A 149 -0.51 0.32 8.89
N ALA A 150 -1.09 1.51 8.98
CA ALA A 150 -1.13 2.45 7.86
C ALA A 150 -0.20 3.61 8.17
N LEU A 151 0.62 4.01 7.20
CA LEU A 151 1.76 4.90 7.40
C LEU A 151 1.81 5.97 6.32
N VAL A 152 1.98 7.23 6.71
CA VAL A 152 2.25 8.36 5.82
C VAL A 152 3.37 9.23 6.37
N CYS A 153 4.00 10.03 5.51
CA CYS A 153 4.97 11.05 5.88
C CYS A 153 4.38 12.45 5.64
N ALA A 154 4.49 13.35 6.61
CA ALA A 154 4.12 14.76 6.50
C ALA A 154 5.22 15.56 5.78
N LYS A 155 4.91 16.79 5.32
CA LYS A 155 5.88 17.68 4.65
C LYS A 155 7.11 18.00 5.52
N ASP A 156 6.94 18.03 6.83
CA ASP A 156 8.03 18.29 7.77
C ASP A 156 8.85 17.04 8.13
N GLY A 157 8.64 15.93 7.41
CA GLY A 157 9.28 14.64 7.66
C GLY A 157 8.69 13.86 8.83
N THR A 158 7.61 14.33 9.47
CA THR A 158 6.94 13.59 10.53
C THR A 158 6.23 12.37 9.97
N LEU A 159 6.59 11.18 10.45
CA LEU A 159 5.84 9.96 10.17
C LEU A 159 4.60 9.90 11.05
N ILE A 160 3.46 9.57 10.43
CA ILE A 160 2.19 9.36 11.12
C ILE A 160 1.71 7.96 10.81
N MET A 161 1.39 7.20 11.85
CA MET A 161 0.91 5.83 11.74
C MET A 161 -0.39 5.63 12.52
N VAL A 162 -1.29 4.82 11.98
CA VAL A 162 -2.37 4.20 12.75
C VAL A 162 -2.25 2.69 12.70
N ALA A 163 -2.61 2.01 13.79
CA ALA A 163 -2.61 0.56 13.87
C ALA A 163 -3.64 0.05 14.88
N ARG A 164 -4.09 -1.20 14.68
CA ARG A 164 -4.91 -1.89 15.66
C ARG A 164 -4.07 -2.19 16.90
N ARG A 165 -4.55 -1.78 18.08
CA ARG A 165 -4.06 -2.21 19.39
C ARG A 165 -5.03 -3.21 20.00
N SER A 166 -4.56 -4.42 20.29
CA SER A 166 -5.36 -5.41 21.02
C SER A 166 -5.18 -5.30 22.52
N PHE A 167 -6.14 -5.78 23.31
CA PHE A 167 -5.98 -5.94 24.75
C PHE A 167 -6.66 -7.22 25.22
N ASP A 168 -6.21 -7.76 26.35
CA ASP A 168 -6.81 -8.97 26.94
C ASP A 168 -8.14 -8.70 27.65
N LYS A 169 -8.29 -7.51 28.27
CA LYS A 169 -9.38 -7.22 29.23
C LYS A 169 -10.08 -5.89 29.01
N GLN A 170 -9.93 -5.29 27.82
CA GLN A 170 -10.64 -4.08 27.43
C GLN A 170 -10.87 -4.06 25.91
N PRO A 171 -11.81 -3.24 25.42
CA PRO A 171 -12.04 -3.13 23.99
C PRO A 171 -10.78 -2.72 23.23
N TRP A 172 -10.57 -3.32 22.06
CA TRP A 172 -9.45 -2.97 21.20
C TRP A 172 -9.65 -1.60 20.55
N GLU A 173 -8.55 -1.03 20.09
CA GLU A 173 -8.48 0.35 19.64
C GLU A 173 -7.75 0.49 18.31
N LEU A 174 -8.01 1.60 17.62
CA LEU A 174 -7.15 2.10 16.55
C LEU A 174 -6.29 3.21 17.15
N GLU A 175 -5.03 2.90 17.45
CA GLU A 175 -4.06 3.83 18.01
C GLU A 175 -3.34 4.62 16.92
N MET A 176 -3.11 5.91 17.17
CA MET A 176 -2.26 6.78 16.37
C MET A 176 -0.90 6.98 17.04
N TRP A 177 0.16 6.88 16.25
CA TRP A 177 1.54 7.07 16.63
C TRP A 177 2.21 8.08 15.70
N SER A 178 3.21 8.79 16.19
CA SER A 178 4.02 9.68 15.34
C SER A 178 5.51 9.62 15.66
N LYS A 179 6.31 10.00 14.68
CA LYS A 179 7.76 10.15 14.78
C LYS A 179 8.21 11.36 13.98
N ALA A 180 8.57 12.44 14.69
CA ALA A 180 9.24 13.58 14.08
C ALA A 180 10.70 13.22 13.68
N PRO A 181 11.31 13.94 12.72
CA PRO A 181 12.69 13.70 12.32
C PRO A 181 13.67 13.68 13.50
N GLY A 182 14.47 12.61 13.61
CA GLY A 182 15.45 12.43 14.67
C GLY A 182 14.87 12.18 16.07
N LYS A 183 13.56 11.98 16.21
CA LYS A 183 12.91 11.63 17.50
C LYS A 183 12.52 10.16 17.54
N ALA A 184 12.20 9.66 18.73
CA ALA A 184 11.63 8.32 18.91
C ALA A 184 10.15 8.29 18.49
N TRP A 185 9.63 7.09 18.23
CA TRP A 185 8.18 6.90 18.09
C TRP A 185 7.46 7.24 19.40
N SER A 186 6.30 7.89 19.30
CA SER A 186 5.48 8.24 20.46
C SER A 186 3.99 7.99 20.21
N PRO A 187 3.27 7.39 21.18
CA PRO A 187 1.83 7.23 21.08
C PRO A 187 1.16 8.61 21.20
N GLN A 188 0.14 8.85 20.37
CA GLN A 188 -0.60 10.12 20.39
C GLN A 188 -1.93 9.95 21.12
N ARG A 189 -2.82 9.14 20.55
CA ARG A 189 -4.15 8.84 21.10
C ARG A 189 -4.77 7.67 20.37
N SER A 190 -5.87 7.16 20.92
CA SER A 190 -6.76 6.23 20.23
C SER A 190 -7.82 7.02 19.46
N LEU A 191 -7.95 6.76 18.16
CA LEU A 191 -8.90 7.45 17.28
C LEU A 191 -10.26 6.76 17.28
N LEU A 192 -10.26 5.43 17.35
CA LEU A 192 -11.45 4.60 17.42
C LEU A 192 -11.28 3.56 18.53
N ARG A 193 -12.40 3.17 19.14
CA ARG A 193 -12.47 2.13 20.17
C ARG A 193 -13.68 1.24 19.91
N SER A 194 -13.50 -0.06 20.03
CA SER A 194 -14.61 -1.02 19.99
C SER A 194 -15.58 -0.78 21.15
N ARG A 195 -16.87 -0.98 20.92
CA ARG A 195 -17.91 -0.96 21.95
C ARG A 195 -17.94 -2.25 22.76
N HIS A 196 -17.33 -3.31 22.22
CA HIS A 196 -17.30 -4.64 22.82
C HIS A 196 -15.88 -5.02 23.25
N GLY A 197 -15.77 -5.69 24.40
CA GLY A 197 -14.51 -6.11 25.02
C GLY A 197 -13.93 -7.43 24.50
N ILE A 198 -14.53 -8.01 23.44
CA ILE A 198 -14.03 -9.21 22.79
C ILE A 198 -13.38 -8.84 21.44
N TYR A 199 -13.22 -9.81 20.54
CA TYR A 199 -12.56 -9.61 19.26
C TYR A 199 -13.18 -8.46 18.44
N SER A 200 -12.31 -7.57 17.96
CA SER A 200 -12.64 -6.58 16.94
C SER A 200 -11.52 -6.47 15.92
N GLN A 201 -11.86 -6.04 14.72
CA GLN A 201 -10.89 -5.84 13.65
C GLN A 201 -11.03 -4.43 13.11
N PHE A 202 -9.88 -3.80 12.89
CA PHE A 202 -9.79 -2.47 12.31
C PHE A 202 -9.09 -2.60 10.96
N ALA A 203 -9.68 -1.97 9.95
CA ALA A 203 -9.04 -1.72 8.67
C ALA A 203 -9.00 -0.20 8.52
N ALA A 204 -7.81 0.39 8.46
CA ALA A 204 -7.65 1.84 8.52
C ALA A 204 -6.56 2.29 7.55
N SER A 205 -6.89 3.23 6.66
CA SER A 205 -5.96 3.79 5.67
C SER A 205 -5.79 5.28 5.91
N LEU A 206 -4.55 5.75 5.80
CA LEU A 206 -4.20 7.16 5.85
C LEU A 206 -3.81 7.65 4.46
N ALA A 207 -4.24 8.85 4.10
CA ALA A 207 -3.82 9.52 2.89
C ALA A 207 -3.78 11.03 3.09
N TRP A 208 -2.78 11.68 2.51
CA TRP A 208 -2.79 13.14 2.39
C TRP A 208 -3.65 13.57 1.21
N GLY A 209 -4.34 14.70 1.35
CA GLY A 209 -5.03 15.36 0.25
C GLY A 209 -4.05 15.86 -0.82
N PRO A 210 -4.52 16.29 -2.00
CA PRO A 210 -3.65 16.63 -3.13
C PRO A 210 -2.62 17.74 -2.88
N ASN A 211 -2.90 18.66 -1.95
CA ASN A 211 -1.99 19.73 -1.53
C ASN A 211 -1.08 19.34 -0.35
N HIS A 212 -1.25 18.12 0.16
CA HIS A 212 -0.51 17.56 1.29
C HIS A 212 -0.68 18.37 2.59
N GLU A 213 -1.88 18.94 2.79
CA GLU A 213 -2.23 19.73 3.98
C GLU A 213 -3.30 19.07 4.85
N THR A 214 -4.24 18.33 4.25
CA THR A 214 -5.29 17.62 4.99
C THR A 214 -4.97 16.14 5.04
N LEU A 215 -4.88 15.59 6.25
CA LEU A 215 -4.76 14.16 6.48
C LEU A 215 -6.15 13.54 6.52
N HIS A 216 -6.36 12.48 5.75
CA HIS A 216 -7.60 11.73 5.67
C HIS A 216 -7.41 10.34 6.29
N LEU A 217 -8.40 9.89 7.05
CA LEU A 217 -8.49 8.55 7.59
C LEU A 217 -9.80 7.91 7.13
N GLY A 218 -9.70 6.87 6.33
CA GLY A 218 -10.82 5.95 6.06
C GLY A 218 -10.69 4.74 6.98
N ALA A 219 -11.74 4.38 7.71
CA ALA A 219 -11.69 3.28 8.67
C ALA A 219 -12.93 2.40 8.61
N ARG A 220 -12.72 1.10 8.82
CA ARG A 220 -13.73 0.10 9.10
C ARG A 220 -13.43 -0.51 10.45
N ILE A 221 -14.45 -0.63 11.29
CA ILE A 221 -14.43 -1.45 12.50
C ILE A 221 -15.41 -2.61 12.35
N TYR A 222 -14.92 -3.83 12.54
CA TYR A 222 -15.71 -5.03 12.75
C TYR A 222 -15.70 -5.34 14.24
N GLU A 223 -16.86 -5.50 14.85
CA GLU A 223 -17.00 -5.70 16.28
C GLU A 223 -17.85 -6.94 16.52
N MET A 224 -17.34 -7.86 17.33
CA MET A 224 -18.09 -9.01 17.80
C MET A 224 -18.76 -8.64 19.13
N PRO A 225 -20.09 -8.75 19.27
CA PRO A 225 -20.77 -8.58 20.54
C PRO A 225 -20.46 -9.74 21.49
N ALA A 226 -20.46 -9.47 22.80
CA ALA A 226 -20.25 -10.51 23.81
C ALA A 226 -21.43 -11.51 23.90
N ASP A 227 -22.62 -11.09 23.50
CA ASP A 227 -23.79 -11.97 23.39
C ASP A 227 -23.70 -12.75 22.06
N GLU A 228 -23.49 -14.06 22.17
CA GLU A 228 -23.35 -14.97 21.02
C GLU A 228 -24.63 -15.06 20.16
N ALA A 229 -25.79 -14.63 20.68
CA ALA A 229 -27.01 -14.54 19.89
C ALA A 229 -27.01 -13.35 18.91
N LEU A 230 -26.10 -12.39 19.08
CA LEU A 230 -26.00 -11.21 18.22
C LEU A 230 -25.00 -11.40 17.09
N SER A 231 -25.36 -10.92 15.91
CA SER A 231 -24.47 -10.88 14.77
C SER A 231 -23.36 -9.83 14.94
N PRO A 232 -22.15 -10.08 14.40
CA PRO A 232 -21.10 -9.08 14.33
C PRO A 232 -21.54 -7.82 13.58
N LEU A 233 -21.11 -6.65 14.08
CA LEU A 233 -21.40 -5.36 13.49
C LEU A 233 -20.20 -4.87 12.68
N THR A 234 -20.45 -4.24 11.53
CA THR A 234 -19.42 -3.52 10.78
C THR A 234 -19.84 -2.07 10.61
N THR A 235 -18.98 -1.15 11.03
CA THR A 235 -19.14 0.29 10.83
C THR A 235 -18.01 0.80 9.95
N VAL A 236 -18.34 1.64 8.97
CA VAL A 236 -17.37 2.37 8.15
C VAL A 236 -17.47 3.84 8.51
N GLY A 237 -16.32 4.48 8.66
CA GLY A 237 -16.20 5.88 9.03
C GLY A 237 -15.09 6.56 8.25
N TYR A 238 -15.16 7.88 8.27
CA TYR A 238 -14.17 8.76 7.68
C TYR A 238 -13.92 9.90 8.67
N LEU A 239 -12.65 10.27 8.82
CA LEU A 239 -12.20 11.40 9.62
C LEU A 239 -11.20 12.19 8.77
N ARG A 240 -11.12 13.50 9.01
CA ARG A 240 -10.04 14.33 8.45
C ARG A 240 -9.40 15.21 9.51
N SER A 241 -8.18 15.62 9.23
CA SER A 241 -7.39 16.50 10.09
C SER A 241 -6.66 17.53 9.24
N SER A 242 -6.76 18.80 9.62
CA SER A 242 -6.05 19.93 8.98
C SER A 242 -4.75 20.31 9.69
N ASP A 243 -4.38 19.61 10.76
CA ASP A 243 -3.27 19.93 11.65
C ASP A 243 -2.35 18.72 11.92
N GLY A 244 -2.27 17.80 10.97
CA GLY A 244 -1.37 16.63 11.05
C GLY A 244 -1.80 15.57 12.06
N GLY A 245 -3.11 15.44 12.29
CA GLY A 245 -3.72 14.46 13.19
C GLY A 245 -3.80 14.91 14.65
N VAL A 246 -3.61 16.20 14.93
CA VAL A 246 -3.78 16.78 16.27
C VAL A 246 -5.26 16.99 16.61
N THR A 247 -6.09 17.31 15.64
CA THR A 247 -7.55 17.33 15.76
C THR A 247 -8.18 16.61 14.58
N TRP A 248 -9.38 16.05 14.80
CA TRP A 248 -10.10 15.24 13.81
C TRP A 248 -11.58 15.64 13.80
N GLU A 249 -12.18 15.67 12.61
CA GLU A 249 -13.62 15.91 12.37
C GLU A 249 -14.19 14.93 11.35
#